data_AF-A0A4S4K7G4-F1
#
_entry.id   AF-A0A4S4K7G4-F1
#
_cell.length_a   1.000
_cell.length_b   1.000
_cell.length_c   1.000
_cell.angle_alpha   90.00
_cell.angle_beta   90.00
_cell.angle_gamma   90.00
#
_symmetry.space_group_name_H-M   'P 1'
#
loop_
_entity.id
_entity.type
_entity.pdbx_description
1 polymer ?
#
loop_
_entity_poly.entity_id
_entity_poly.type
_entity_poly.pdbx_seq_one_letter_code
_entity_poly.pdbx_strand_id
1 'polypeptide(L)'
;MQATMIPISPLYEGKTHSLQTVAGNTPAKVARDALVAFMQRTDISIRGFTCDTDGTINRRVRDIVKGWDLGVPPQRYEPYLKTGIELAAAGYGHTPVDVQVHIALYTLLGLCVDDFIVDMHALQEFSTRLNSGLPQLHPVLEYVVDILHRMPEFYLPYACKAIVISTIEFINMTLFEKEIEDMEVCGDALRWVEYKRLRNGIGEAYAFFVWDKFSFPDITTHIQANPEIILIADYMKSVRYYTVPANNP
;
A
#
# COMPACT_ATOMS: atom_id res chain seq x y z
N MET A 1 29.92 -43.88 14.22
CA MET A 1 28.67 -43.22 13.77
C MET A 1 29.10 -41.98 13.00
N GLN A 2 29.32 -42.14 11.68
CA GLN A 2 29.85 -41.10 10.79
C GLN A 2 28.70 -40.21 10.31
N ALA A 3 28.88 -38.90 10.42
CA ALA A 3 27.95 -37.90 9.91
C ALA A 3 28.16 -37.74 8.40
N THR A 4 27.13 -38.05 7.62
CA THR A 4 27.11 -37.88 6.17
C THR A 4 26.90 -36.40 5.84
N MET A 5 27.93 -35.73 5.32
CA MET A 5 27.83 -34.41 4.72
C MET A 5 27.02 -34.49 3.42
N ILE A 6 25.94 -33.70 3.32
CA ILE A 6 25.19 -33.48 2.09
C ILE A 6 25.97 -32.43 1.27
N PRO A 7 26.34 -32.69 0.01
CA PRO A 7 27.03 -31.71 -0.81
C PRO A 7 26.07 -30.60 -1.26
N ILE A 8 26.45 -29.36 -0.97
CA ILE A 8 25.78 -28.14 -1.44
C ILE A 8 26.05 -28.03 -2.95
N SER A 9 25.01 -28.16 -3.78
CA SER A 9 25.11 -27.89 -5.21
C SER A 9 25.44 -26.41 -5.44
N PRO A 10 26.33 -26.05 -6.39
CA PRO A 10 26.61 -24.67 -6.70
C PRO A 10 25.37 -24.01 -7.28
N LEU A 11 24.96 -22.91 -6.63
CA LEU A 11 23.92 -22.01 -7.11
C LEU A 11 24.29 -21.52 -8.51
N TYR A 12 23.33 -21.65 -9.41
CA TYR A 12 23.24 -21.10 -10.76
C TYR A 12 24.17 -19.89 -10.98
N GLU A 13 25.22 -20.04 -11.79
CA GLU A 13 25.96 -18.93 -12.38
C GLU A 13 25.02 -18.18 -13.34
N GLY A 14 24.27 -17.23 -12.80
CA GLY A 14 23.52 -16.27 -13.59
C GLY A 14 24.49 -15.40 -14.36
N LYS A 15 24.56 -15.59 -15.69
CA LYS A 15 25.23 -14.66 -16.60
C LYS A 15 24.76 -13.25 -16.31
N THR A 16 25.64 -12.41 -15.80
CA THR A 16 25.47 -10.96 -15.74
C THR A 16 25.39 -10.44 -17.17
N HIS A 17 24.17 -10.26 -17.67
CA HIS A 17 23.97 -9.44 -18.86
C HIS A 17 24.28 -8.00 -18.48
N SER A 18 25.33 -7.46 -19.10
CA SER A 18 25.64 -6.04 -19.06
C SER A 18 24.38 -5.25 -19.44
N LEU A 19 23.99 -4.31 -18.58
CA LEU A 19 22.99 -3.31 -18.88
C LEU A 19 23.50 -2.52 -20.09
N GLN A 20 23.07 -2.92 -21.28
CA GLN A 20 23.23 -2.10 -22.47
C GLN A 20 22.41 -0.84 -22.22
N THR A 21 23.12 0.27 -22.01
CA THR A 21 22.57 1.61 -21.94
C THR A 21 21.76 1.85 -23.22
N VAL A 22 20.44 1.70 -23.15
CA VAL A 22 19.53 2.06 -24.25
C VAL A 22 19.53 3.58 -24.34
N ALA A 23 20.49 4.11 -25.10
CA ALA A 23 20.59 5.50 -25.43
C ALA A 23 19.30 5.98 -26.11
N GLY A 24 18.65 7.00 -25.54
CA GLY A 24 17.64 7.80 -26.23
C GLY A 24 16.20 7.73 -25.71
N ASN A 25 15.90 6.96 -24.66
CA ASN A 25 14.57 6.99 -24.06
C ASN A 25 14.60 7.74 -22.73
N THR A 26 13.82 8.81 -22.62
CA THR A 26 13.55 9.44 -21.31
C THR A 26 12.86 8.41 -20.40
N PRO A 27 13.05 8.46 -19.06
CA PRO A 27 12.37 7.55 -18.14
C PRO A 27 10.86 7.49 -18.35
N ALA A 28 10.25 8.64 -18.67
CA ALA A 28 8.84 8.75 -19.02
C ALA A 28 8.44 7.98 -20.29
N LYS A 29 9.31 7.91 -21.31
CA LYS A 29 9.07 7.11 -22.52
C LYS A 29 9.18 5.62 -22.24
N VAL A 30 10.18 5.20 -21.46
CA VAL A 30 10.33 3.80 -21.03
C VAL A 30 9.13 3.35 -20.21
N ALA A 31 8.69 4.16 -19.24
CA ALA A 31 7.52 3.88 -18.42
C ALA A 31 6.23 3.80 -19.26
N ARG A 32 6.05 4.72 -20.20
CA ARG A 32 4.90 4.70 -21.13
C ARG A 32 4.89 3.45 -21.98
N ASP A 33 6.00 3.10 -22.60
CA ASP A 33 6.10 1.93 -23.49
C ASP A 33 5.87 0.63 -22.70
N ALA A 34 6.38 0.54 -21.46
CA ALA A 34 6.14 -0.57 -20.55
C ALA A 34 4.67 -0.67 -20.11
N LEU A 35 4.01 0.44 -19.78
CA LEU A 35 2.59 0.49 -19.43
C LEU A 35 1.71 0.07 -20.61
N VAL A 36 2.01 0.56 -21.82
CA VAL A 36 1.28 0.20 -23.05
C VAL A 36 1.43 -1.29 -23.34
N ALA A 37 2.65 -1.82 -23.25
CA ALA A 37 2.90 -3.26 -23.42
C ALA A 37 2.20 -4.10 -22.35
N PHE A 38 2.17 -3.65 -21.09
CA PHE A 38 1.46 -4.32 -20.01
C PHE A 38 -0.06 -4.35 -20.27
N MET A 39 -0.67 -3.21 -20.60
CA MET A 39 -2.10 -3.12 -20.91
C MET A 39 -2.49 -3.98 -22.11
N GLN A 40 -1.67 -4.00 -23.17
CA GLN A 40 -1.91 -4.84 -24.35
C GLN A 40 -1.80 -6.34 -24.07
N ARG A 41 -0.89 -6.75 -23.17
CA ARG A 41 -0.66 -8.17 -22.85
C ARG A 41 -1.66 -8.73 -21.84
N THR A 42 -2.25 -7.88 -21.02
CA THR A 42 -3.16 -8.28 -19.94
C THR A 42 -4.63 -8.23 -20.31
N ASP A 43 -4.98 -7.74 -21.50
CA ASP A 43 -6.36 -7.49 -21.97
C ASP A 43 -7.19 -6.69 -20.94
N ILE A 44 -6.52 -5.86 -20.12
CA ILE A 44 -7.18 -5.02 -19.13
C ILE A 44 -7.86 -3.88 -19.89
N SER A 45 -9.17 -4.00 -20.07
CA SER A 45 -10.00 -2.91 -20.56
C SER A 45 -10.18 -1.86 -19.46
N ILE A 46 -9.66 -0.64 -19.68
CA ILE A 46 -9.89 0.54 -18.82
C ILE A 46 -11.39 0.81 -18.61
N ARG A 47 -12.26 0.29 -19.50
CA ARG A 47 -13.72 0.45 -19.40
C ARG A 47 -14.37 -0.40 -18.30
N GLY A 48 -13.63 -1.32 -17.67
CA GLY A 48 -14.12 -2.19 -16.60
C GLY A 48 -13.99 -1.60 -15.19
N PHE A 49 -13.33 -0.44 -15.02
CA PHE A 49 -13.28 0.23 -13.72
C PHE A 49 -14.67 0.73 -13.35
N THR A 50 -15.26 0.14 -12.33
CA THR A 50 -16.43 0.70 -11.65
C THR A 50 -16.02 2.00 -10.99
N CYS A 51 -16.42 3.13 -11.57
CA CYS A 51 -16.37 4.39 -10.85
C CYS A 51 -17.54 4.47 -9.86
N ASP A 52 -17.43 5.33 -8.85
CA ASP A 52 -18.51 5.71 -7.92
C ASP A 52 -19.64 6.42 -8.70
N THR A 53 -20.40 5.64 -9.47
CA THR A 53 -21.23 6.12 -10.58
C THR A 53 -22.45 6.89 -10.08
N ASP A 54 -22.94 6.53 -8.90
CA ASP A 54 -24.03 7.20 -8.18
C ASP A 54 -23.54 8.18 -7.11
N GLY A 55 -22.22 8.29 -6.91
CA GLY A 55 -21.60 9.14 -5.90
C GLY A 55 -21.82 8.67 -4.47
N THR A 56 -22.28 7.43 -4.26
CA THR A 56 -22.66 6.91 -2.94
C THR A 56 -21.44 6.78 -2.02
N ILE A 57 -20.31 6.28 -2.54
CA ILE A 57 -19.08 6.10 -1.75
C ILE A 57 -18.55 7.48 -1.34
N ASN A 58 -18.43 8.39 -2.31
CA ASN A 58 -17.98 9.76 -2.08
C ASN A 58 -18.82 10.47 -1.01
N ARG A 59 -20.15 10.35 -1.08
CA ARG A 59 -21.05 10.97 -0.09
C ARG A 59 -20.83 10.40 1.31
N ARG A 60 -20.82 9.07 1.44
CA ARG A 60 -20.66 8.39 2.73
C ARG A 60 -19.31 8.66 3.38
N VAL A 61 -18.22 8.55 2.62
CA VAL A 61 -16.87 8.84 3.14
C VAL A 61 -16.79 10.28 3.61
N ARG A 62 -17.30 11.24 2.82
CA ARG A 62 -17.31 12.66 3.22
C ARG A 62 -18.17 12.91 4.45
N ASP A 63 -19.32 12.27 4.57
CA ASP A 63 -20.20 12.45 5.73
C ASP A 63 -19.54 11.91 7.02
N ILE A 64 -18.76 10.83 6.93
CA ILE A 64 -17.95 10.32 8.05
C ILE A 64 -16.82 11.30 8.38
N VAL A 65 -16.02 11.70 7.39
CA VAL A 65 -14.84 12.55 7.59
C VAL A 65 -15.20 13.96 8.07
N LYS A 66 -16.41 14.47 7.79
CA LYS A 66 -16.90 15.72 8.39
C LYS A 66 -16.91 15.70 9.93
N GLY A 67 -17.07 14.53 10.52
CA GLY A 67 -17.02 14.34 11.98
C GLY A 67 -15.62 14.12 12.53
N TRP A 68 -14.59 14.08 11.68
CA TRP A 68 -13.21 13.81 12.08
C TRP A 68 -12.41 15.09 12.26
N ASP A 69 -11.59 15.13 13.32
CA ASP A 69 -10.54 16.14 13.47
C ASP A 69 -9.18 15.48 13.17
N LEU A 70 -8.68 15.69 11.95
CA LEU A 70 -7.39 15.13 11.51
C LEU A 70 -6.19 16.01 11.92
N GLY A 71 -6.40 17.06 12.72
CA GLY A 71 -5.34 17.99 13.13
C GLY A 71 -4.88 18.95 12.03
N VAL A 72 -5.52 18.92 10.85
CA VAL A 72 -5.23 19.83 9.73
C VAL A 72 -6.52 20.29 9.02
N PRO A 73 -6.49 21.44 8.32
CA PRO A 73 -7.63 21.91 7.55
C PRO A 73 -8.05 20.93 6.44
N PRO A 74 -9.36 20.82 6.12
CA PRO A 74 -9.86 19.91 5.08
C PRO A 74 -9.19 20.02 3.72
N GLN A 75 -8.78 21.24 3.35
CA GLN A 75 -8.10 21.50 2.08
C GLN A 75 -6.78 20.72 1.95
N ARG A 76 -6.12 20.41 3.07
CA ARG A 76 -4.83 19.71 3.07
C ARG A 76 -4.99 18.22 2.80
N TYR A 77 -6.07 17.59 3.29
CA TYR A 77 -6.31 16.15 3.09
C TYR A 77 -7.27 15.83 1.94
N GLU A 78 -7.92 16.84 1.34
CA GLU A 78 -8.86 16.67 0.23
C GLU A 78 -8.28 15.85 -0.96
N PRO A 79 -7.01 16.03 -1.39
CA PRO A 79 -6.42 15.19 -2.44
C PRO A 79 -6.31 13.71 -2.04
N TYR A 80 -6.01 13.43 -0.77
CA TYR A 80 -5.92 12.07 -0.22
C TYR A 80 -7.28 11.43 -0.12
N LEU A 81 -8.29 12.20 0.31
CA LEU A 81 -9.67 11.77 0.38
C LEU A 81 -10.19 11.37 -1.00
N LYS A 82 -9.93 12.21 -2.02
CA LYS A 82 -10.29 11.90 -3.41
C LYS A 82 -9.58 10.62 -3.89
N THR A 83 -8.28 10.49 -3.59
CA THR A 83 -7.50 9.31 -3.96
C THR A 83 -8.05 8.04 -3.31
N GLY A 84 -8.41 8.07 -2.03
CA GLY A 84 -9.00 6.93 -1.33
C GLY A 84 -10.34 6.50 -1.92
N ILE A 85 -11.21 7.46 -2.24
CA ILE A 85 -12.52 7.18 -2.88
C ILE A 85 -12.33 6.55 -4.26
N GLU A 86 -11.46 7.14 -5.10
CA GLU A 86 -11.20 6.63 -6.44
C GLU A 86 -10.59 5.23 -6.42
N LEU A 87 -9.62 5.00 -5.53
CA LEU A 87 -8.99 3.70 -5.35
C LEU A 87 -10.01 2.64 -4.89
N ALA A 88 -10.85 2.97 -3.90
CA ALA A 88 -11.85 2.05 -3.39
C ALA A 88 -12.88 1.66 -4.47
N ALA A 89 -13.43 2.65 -5.18
CA ALA A 89 -14.43 2.39 -6.21
C ALA A 89 -13.85 1.58 -7.38
N ALA A 90 -12.68 2.00 -7.88
CA ALA A 90 -12.08 1.40 -9.06
C ALA A 90 -11.45 0.04 -8.76
N GLY A 91 -10.75 -0.10 -7.64
CA GLY A 91 -10.01 -1.30 -7.28
C GLY A 91 -10.84 -2.38 -6.57
N TYR A 92 -11.94 -1.99 -5.92
CA TYR A 92 -12.71 -2.88 -5.05
C TYR A 92 -14.22 -2.81 -5.31
N GLY A 93 -14.63 -2.38 -6.51
CA GLY A 93 -16.04 -2.23 -6.87
C GLY A 93 -16.86 -3.53 -6.86
N HIS A 94 -16.21 -4.69 -6.82
CA HIS A 94 -16.87 -5.98 -6.62
C HIS A 94 -17.32 -6.23 -5.18
N THR A 95 -16.78 -5.48 -4.21
CA THR A 95 -17.13 -5.61 -2.78
C THR A 95 -18.37 -4.77 -2.42
N PRO A 96 -19.07 -5.06 -1.32
CA PRO A 96 -20.16 -4.22 -0.84
C PRO A 96 -19.73 -2.77 -0.57
N VAL A 97 -20.66 -1.82 -0.75
CA VAL A 97 -20.38 -0.37 -0.57
C VAL A 97 -19.76 -0.05 0.80
N ASP A 98 -20.19 -0.72 1.87
CA ASP A 98 -19.63 -0.50 3.21
C ASP A 98 -18.14 -0.89 3.30
N VAL A 99 -17.74 -1.95 2.57
CA VAL A 99 -16.33 -2.37 2.46
C VAL A 99 -15.53 -1.32 1.68
N GLN A 100 -16.08 -0.84 0.57
CA GLN A 100 -15.44 0.22 -0.23
C GLN A 100 -15.27 1.52 0.57
N VAL A 101 -16.27 1.92 1.35
CA VAL A 101 -16.16 3.07 2.27
C VAL A 101 -15.07 2.85 3.30
N HIS A 102 -14.98 1.65 3.88
CA HIS A 102 -13.94 1.31 4.85
C HIS A 102 -12.52 1.38 4.24
N ILE A 103 -12.34 0.84 3.03
CA ILE A 103 -11.08 0.92 2.28
C ILE A 103 -10.73 2.37 1.98
N ALA A 104 -11.68 3.19 1.52
CA ALA A 104 -11.44 4.59 1.22
C ALA A 104 -10.95 5.39 2.44
N LEU A 105 -11.55 5.16 3.61
CA LEU A 105 -11.14 5.77 4.87
C LEU A 105 -9.75 5.28 5.32
N TYR A 106 -9.47 3.98 5.19
CA TYR A 106 -8.14 3.41 5.45
C TYR A 106 -7.07 4.06 4.57
N THR A 107 -7.33 4.17 3.26
CA THR A 107 -6.40 4.78 2.31
C THR A 107 -6.17 6.26 2.60
N LEU A 108 -7.21 7.02 2.92
CA LEU A 108 -7.07 8.42 3.34
C LEU A 108 -6.09 8.54 4.51
N LEU A 109 -6.28 7.75 5.57
CA LEU A 109 -5.45 7.82 6.76
C LEU A 109 -4.01 7.37 6.50
N GLY A 110 -3.82 6.30 5.71
CA GLY A 110 -2.49 5.86 5.28
C GLY A 110 -1.73 6.95 4.52
N LEU A 111 -2.40 7.66 3.60
CA LEU A 111 -1.81 8.78 2.88
C LEU A 111 -1.50 9.97 3.80
N CYS A 112 -2.34 10.25 4.80
CA CYS A 112 -2.05 11.26 5.81
C CYS A 112 -0.79 10.91 6.63
N VAL A 113 -0.57 9.61 6.92
CA VAL A 113 0.63 9.13 7.60
C VAL A 113 1.87 9.28 6.70
N ASP A 114 1.79 8.87 5.43
CA ASP A 114 2.89 8.91 4.44
C ASP A 114 3.36 10.36 4.19
N ASP A 115 2.44 11.27 3.91
CA ASP A 115 2.74 12.65 3.49
C ASP A 115 3.02 13.63 4.65
N PHE A 116 3.58 13.12 5.76
CA PHE A 116 4.14 13.92 6.86
C PHE A 116 3.13 14.70 7.73
N ILE A 117 1.85 14.31 7.78
CA ILE A 117 0.90 14.97 8.70
C ILE A 117 1.19 14.59 10.17
N VAL A 118 1.89 13.47 10.40
CA VAL A 118 2.14 12.91 11.74
C VAL A 118 3.56 13.19 12.24
N ASP A 119 3.66 13.68 13.47
CA ASP A 119 4.91 13.91 14.20
C ASP A 119 5.74 12.63 14.42
N MET A 120 7.07 12.75 14.44
CA MET A 120 7.98 11.60 14.61
C MET A 120 7.78 10.88 15.94
N HIS A 121 7.62 11.62 17.04
CA HIS A 121 7.44 11.02 18.36
C HIS A 121 6.10 10.28 18.43
N ALA A 122 5.06 10.78 17.77
CA ALA A 122 3.79 10.06 17.63
C ALA A 122 3.93 8.74 16.86
N LEU A 123 4.73 8.70 15.78
CA LEU A 123 5.01 7.47 15.03
C LEU A 123 5.82 6.46 15.86
N GLN A 124 6.84 6.92 16.60
CA GLN A 124 7.65 6.08 17.48
C GLN A 124 6.81 5.35 18.54
N GLU A 125 5.86 6.05 19.14
CA GLU A 125 5.03 5.51 20.20
C GLU A 125 3.86 4.65 19.72
N PHE A 126 3.55 4.66 18.41
CA PHE A 126 2.34 4.04 17.85
C PHE A 126 2.15 2.58 18.28
N SER A 127 3.17 1.75 18.02
CA SER A 127 3.12 0.30 18.28
C SER A 127 3.02 -0.02 19.76
N THR A 128 3.75 0.71 20.61
CA THR A 128 3.72 0.52 22.08
C THR A 128 2.34 0.85 22.63
N ARG A 129 1.75 1.96 22.18
CA ARG A 129 0.44 2.43 22.63
C ARG A 129 -0.69 1.54 22.12
N LEU A 130 -0.62 1.10 20.86
CA LEU A 130 -1.56 0.14 20.28
C LEU A 130 -1.60 -1.16 21.11
N ASN A 131 -0.45 -1.75 21.41
CA ASN A 131 -0.36 -2.98 22.19
C ASN A 131 -0.80 -2.81 23.65
N SER A 132 -0.68 -1.60 24.18
CA SER A 132 -1.06 -1.27 25.56
C SER A 132 -2.51 -0.80 25.69
N GLY A 133 -3.25 -0.67 24.59
CA GLY A 133 -4.61 -0.11 24.58
C GLY A 133 -4.67 1.36 25.00
N LEU A 134 -3.58 2.11 24.80
CA LEU A 134 -3.51 3.54 25.13
C LEU A 134 -3.93 4.38 23.92
N PRO A 135 -4.60 5.54 24.12
CA PRO A 135 -4.95 6.45 23.04
C PRO A 135 -3.71 6.88 22.27
N GLN A 136 -3.75 7.01 20.96
CA GLN A 136 -2.63 7.45 20.14
C GLN A 136 -2.30 8.93 20.37
N LEU A 137 -1.05 9.31 20.08
CA LEU A 137 -0.56 10.68 20.29
C LEU A 137 -0.98 11.65 19.19
N HIS A 138 -1.51 11.15 18.08
CA HIS A 138 -1.92 11.95 16.93
C HIS A 138 -3.33 11.54 16.46
N PRO A 139 -4.23 12.49 16.15
CA PRO A 139 -5.61 12.16 15.77
C PRO A 139 -5.71 11.21 14.57
N VAL A 140 -4.89 11.41 13.53
CA VAL A 140 -4.82 10.48 12.39
C VAL A 140 -4.52 9.05 12.84
N LEU A 141 -3.57 8.86 13.77
CA LEU A 141 -3.22 7.52 14.26
C LEU A 141 -4.36 6.93 15.11
N GLU A 142 -5.11 7.75 15.83
CA GLU A 142 -6.30 7.29 16.55
C GLU A 142 -7.35 6.73 15.58
N TYR A 143 -7.65 7.47 14.50
CA TYR A 143 -8.57 6.98 13.48
C TYR A 143 -8.03 5.77 12.73
N VAL A 144 -6.71 5.62 12.56
CA VAL A 144 -6.12 4.38 12.03
C VAL A 144 -6.48 3.20 12.93
N VAL A 145 -6.31 3.36 14.25
CA VAL A 145 -6.66 2.32 15.23
C VAL A 145 -8.17 2.00 15.17
N ASP A 146 -9.04 3.00 15.08
CA ASP A 146 -10.48 2.80 14.94
C ASP A 146 -10.83 2.01 13.66
N ILE A 147 -10.21 2.35 12.53
CA ILE A 147 -10.39 1.62 11.28
C ILE A 147 -9.91 0.17 11.43
N LEU A 148 -8.74 -0.05 12.01
CA LEU A 148 -8.21 -1.41 12.24
C LEU A 148 -9.12 -2.24 13.17
N HIS A 149 -9.70 -1.64 14.20
CA HIS A 149 -10.63 -2.32 15.11
C HIS A 149 -11.92 -2.79 14.42
N ARG A 150 -12.33 -2.12 13.34
CA ARG A 150 -13.53 -2.45 12.58
C ARG A 150 -13.28 -3.48 11.47
N MET A 151 -12.03 -3.88 11.21
CA MET A 151 -11.70 -4.91 10.21
C MET A 151 -12.50 -6.23 10.35
N PRO A 152 -12.80 -6.74 11.57
CA PRO A 152 -13.63 -7.95 11.73
C PRO A 152 -15.07 -7.79 11.24
N GLU A 153 -15.57 -6.56 11.05
CA GLU A 153 -16.87 -6.31 10.42
C GLU A 153 -16.88 -6.77 8.96
N PHE A 154 -15.73 -6.75 8.27
CA PHE A 154 -15.63 -6.93 6.82
C PHE A 154 -14.79 -8.14 6.38
N TYR A 155 -13.81 -8.57 7.18
CA TYR A 155 -12.82 -9.56 6.75
C TYR A 155 -12.74 -10.78 7.67
N LEU A 156 -12.17 -11.87 7.15
CA LEU A 156 -11.91 -13.09 7.92
C LEU A 156 -10.80 -12.86 8.96
N PRO A 157 -10.78 -13.60 10.09
CA PRO A 157 -9.85 -13.34 11.20
C PRO A 157 -8.37 -13.30 10.83
N TYR A 158 -7.93 -14.14 9.88
CA TYR A 158 -6.55 -14.11 9.40
C TYR A 158 -6.27 -12.85 8.58
N ALA A 159 -7.16 -12.48 7.67
CA ALA A 159 -7.04 -11.27 6.85
C ALA A 159 -6.99 -10.01 7.74
N CYS A 160 -7.83 -9.91 8.78
CA CYS A 160 -7.77 -8.81 9.74
C CYS A 160 -6.38 -8.67 10.37
N LYS A 161 -5.78 -9.79 10.80
CA LYS A 161 -4.44 -9.79 11.42
C LYS A 161 -3.36 -9.39 10.41
N ALA A 162 -3.43 -9.91 9.19
CA ALA A 162 -2.48 -9.56 8.14
C ALA A 162 -2.54 -8.06 7.78
N ILE A 163 -3.74 -7.49 7.67
CA ILE A 163 -3.94 -6.05 7.46
C ILE A 163 -3.34 -5.23 8.61
N VAL A 164 -3.59 -5.62 9.86
CA VAL A 164 -3.01 -4.95 11.04
C VAL A 164 -1.49 -5.01 11.03
N ILE A 165 -0.90 -6.18 10.77
CA ILE A 165 0.56 -6.36 10.70
C ILE A 165 1.16 -5.49 9.60
N SER A 166 0.57 -5.50 8.40
CA SER A 166 1.01 -4.69 7.27
C SER A 166 0.93 -3.18 7.57
N THR A 167 -0.10 -2.75 8.32
CA THR A 167 -0.27 -1.35 8.72
C THR A 167 0.77 -0.91 9.75
N ILE A 168 1.05 -1.75 10.75
CA ILE A 168 2.12 -1.49 11.74
C ILE A 168 3.48 -1.41 11.05
N GLU A 169 3.75 -2.34 10.12
CA GLU A 169 4.99 -2.37 9.35
C GLU A 169 5.16 -1.10 8.50
N PHE A 170 4.09 -0.64 7.85
CA PHE A 170 4.08 0.62 7.13
C PHE A 170 4.41 1.82 8.02
N ILE A 171 3.74 1.97 9.17
CA ILE A 171 3.99 3.09 10.09
C ILE A 171 5.44 3.06 10.60
N ASN A 172 5.97 1.88 10.92
CA ASN A 172 7.37 1.71 11.32
C ASN A 172 8.32 2.12 10.19
N MET A 173 8.02 1.78 8.94
CA MET A 173 8.82 2.21 7.80
C MET A 173 8.72 3.70 7.54
N THR A 174 7.55 4.32 7.67
CA THR A 174 7.39 5.78 7.55
C THR A 174 8.25 6.51 8.60
N LEU A 175 8.30 6.00 9.83
CA LEU A 175 9.23 6.51 10.84
C LEU A 175 10.68 6.34 10.39
N PHE A 176 11.06 5.12 10.00
CA PHE A 176 12.42 4.81 9.60
C PHE A 176 12.88 5.70 8.43
N GLU A 177 12.01 5.92 7.44
CA GLU A 177 12.27 6.81 6.30
C GLU A 177 12.59 8.25 6.72
N LYS A 178 11.94 8.75 7.79
CA LYS A 178 12.26 10.06 8.38
C LYS A 178 13.61 10.05 9.10
N GLU A 179 13.94 8.95 9.79
CA GLU A 179 15.22 8.81 10.50
C GLU A 179 16.42 8.71 9.54
N ILE A 180 16.20 8.19 8.33
CA ILE A 180 17.22 8.00 7.31
C ILE A 180 17.09 8.96 6.11
N GLU A 181 16.38 10.08 6.26
CA GLU A 181 16.15 11.03 5.16
C GLU A 181 17.46 11.54 4.54
N ASP A 182 18.48 11.78 5.37
CA ASP A 182 19.81 12.25 4.97
C ASP A 182 20.81 11.12 4.67
N MET A 183 20.38 9.85 4.69
CA MET A 183 21.28 8.71 4.50
C MET A 183 21.60 8.50 3.02
N GLU A 184 22.89 8.52 2.67
CA GLU A 184 23.33 8.11 1.34
C GLU A 184 23.09 6.60 1.12
N VAL A 185 22.30 6.27 0.10
CA VAL A 185 22.06 4.88 -0.28
C VAL A 185 23.26 4.35 -1.05
N CYS A 186 23.87 3.27 -0.55
CA CYS A 186 24.95 2.57 -1.25
C CYS A 186 24.47 2.06 -2.61
N GLY A 187 25.23 2.33 -3.68
CA GLY A 187 24.89 1.93 -5.05
C GLY A 187 24.75 0.42 -5.26
N ASP A 188 25.39 -0.39 -4.41
CA ASP A 188 25.31 -1.86 -4.46
C ASP A 188 24.11 -2.42 -3.67
N ALA A 189 23.39 -1.57 -2.92
CA ALA A 189 22.27 -1.97 -2.07
C ALA A 189 20.93 -2.03 -2.83
N LEU A 190 20.90 -2.62 -4.03
CA LEU A 190 19.67 -2.72 -4.83
C LEU A 190 18.53 -3.44 -4.09
N ARG A 191 18.86 -4.51 -3.36
CA ARG A 191 17.91 -5.27 -2.54
C ARG A 191 17.32 -4.45 -1.39
N TRP A 192 18.03 -3.44 -0.91
CA TRP A 192 17.53 -2.52 0.11
C TRP A 192 16.39 -1.66 -0.45
N VAL A 193 16.52 -1.18 -1.69
CA VAL A 193 15.47 -0.40 -2.35
C VAL A 193 14.20 -1.23 -2.54
N GLU A 194 14.34 -2.50 -2.96
CA GLU A 194 13.23 -3.44 -3.08
C GLU A 194 12.59 -3.76 -1.72
N TYR A 195 13.41 -4.02 -0.71
CA TYR A 195 12.96 -4.27 0.66
C TYR A 195 12.17 -3.08 1.22
N LYS A 196 12.74 -1.88 1.15
CA LYS A 196 12.09 -0.63 1.57
C LYS A 196 10.74 -0.47 0.87
N ARG A 197 10.67 -0.83 -0.42
CA ARG A 197 9.46 -0.70 -1.21
C ARG A 197 8.33 -1.62 -0.76
N LEU A 198 8.63 -2.90 -0.57
CA LEU A 198 7.66 -3.90 -0.09
C LEU A 198 7.06 -3.47 1.26
N ARG A 199 7.87 -2.85 2.11
CA ARG A 199 7.49 -2.48 3.48
C ARG A 199 6.73 -1.16 3.57
N ASN A 200 7.05 -0.18 2.72
CA ASN A 200 6.31 1.09 2.61
C ASN A 200 5.12 1.03 1.62
N GLY A 201 4.94 -0.10 0.94
CA GLY A 201 3.91 -0.26 -0.10
C GLY A 201 2.50 -0.47 0.44
N ILE A 202 2.36 -1.04 1.65
CA ILE A 202 1.08 -1.55 2.19
C ILE A 202 0.45 -2.61 1.25
N GLY A 203 1.24 -3.21 0.35
CA GLY A 203 0.73 -4.12 -0.69
C GLY A 203 -0.02 -5.31 -0.09
N GLU A 204 0.40 -5.81 1.07
CA GLU A 204 -0.27 -6.90 1.77
C GLU A 204 -1.68 -6.54 2.24
N ALA A 205 -1.90 -5.38 2.88
CA ALA A 205 -3.25 -4.98 3.27
C ALA A 205 -4.16 -4.82 2.03
N TYR A 206 -3.67 -4.16 0.97
CA TYR A 206 -4.42 -4.00 -0.27
C TYR A 206 -4.72 -5.33 -0.98
N ALA A 207 -3.86 -6.35 -0.84
CA ALA A 207 -4.13 -7.69 -1.32
C ALA A 207 -5.25 -8.39 -0.53
N PHE A 208 -5.31 -8.19 0.78
CA PHE A 208 -6.40 -8.74 1.61
C PHE A 208 -7.73 -8.01 1.43
N PHE A 209 -7.72 -6.72 1.08
CA PHE A 209 -8.95 -5.97 0.78
C PHE A 209 -9.73 -6.50 -0.42
N VAL A 210 -9.11 -7.31 -1.29
CA VAL A 210 -9.80 -7.96 -2.41
C VAL A 210 -10.86 -8.95 -1.91
N TRP A 211 -10.67 -9.52 -0.72
CA TRP A 211 -11.39 -10.70 -0.25
C TRP A 211 -12.26 -10.39 0.97
N ASP A 212 -13.39 -9.71 0.76
CA ASP A 212 -14.37 -9.50 1.83
C ASP A 212 -15.02 -10.83 2.28
N LYS A 213 -15.40 -10.93 3.56
CA LYS A 213 -15.92 -12.18 4.12
C LYS A 213 -17.34 -12.55 3.63
N PHE A 214 -18.06 -11.62 2.99
CA PHE A 214 -19.41 -11.85 2.49
C PHE A 214 -19.37 -12.56 1.14
N SER A 215 -18.47 -12.12 0.27
CA SER A 215 -18.25 -12.68 -1.07
C SER A 215 -17.26 -13.85 -1.05
N PHE A 216 -16.29 -13.83 -0.12
CA PHE A 216 -15.20 -14.81 -0.03
C PHE A 216 -15.06 -15.37 1.40
N PRO A 217 -16.03 -16.17 1.88
CA PRO A 217 -16.06 -16.65 3.27
C PRO A 217 -15.00 -17.73 3.60
N ASP A 218 -14.35 -18.32 2.59
CA ASP A 218 -13.32 -19.35 2.78
C ASP A 218 -11.96 -18.87 2.28
N ILE A 219 -11.04 -18.65 3.21
CA ILE A 219 -9.68 -18.17 2.93
C ILE A 219 -8.84 -19.12 2.08
N THR A 220 -9.10 -20.42 2.15
CA THR A 220 -8.28 -21.43 1.44
C THR A 220 -8.42 -21.35 -0.08
N THR A 221 -9.48 -20.70 -0.56
CA THR A 221 -9.79 -20.57 -1.99
C THR A 221 -8.99 -19.47 -2.68
N HIS A 222 -8.50 -18.48 -1.94
CA HIS A 222 -7.91 -17.26 -2.52
C HIS A 222 -6.56 -16.88 -1.93
N ILE A 223 -6.17 -17.41 -0.76
CA ILE A 223 -4.92 -17.01 -0.09
C ILE A 223 -3.67 -17.20 -0.96
N GLN A 224 -3.66 -18.18 -1.86
CA GLN A 224 -2.54 -18.43 -2.77
C GLN A 224 -2.36 -17.33 -3.83
N ALA A 225 -3.39 -16.52 -4.09
CA ALA A 225 -3.31 -15.39 -5.02
C ALA A 225 -2.67 -14.14 -4.39
N ASN A 226 -2.64 -14.05 -3.04
CA ASN A 226 -2.16 -12.84 -2.35
C ASN A 226 -0.72 -12.45 -2.70
N PRO A 227 0.28 -13.37 -2.77
CA PRO A 227 1.64 -13.00 -3.13
C PRO A 227 1.73 -12.27 -4.48
N GLU A 228 0.97 -12.72 -5.48
CA GLU A 228 0.94 -12.09 -6.81
C GLU A 228 0.26 -10.71 -6.76
N ILE A 229 -0.82 -10.58 -5.99
CA ILE A 229 -1.52 -9.30 -5.83
C ILE A 229 -0.63 -8.26 -5.12
N ILE A 230 0.16 -8.67 -4.12
CA ILE A 230 1.13 -7.80 -3.44
C ILE A 230 2.13 -7.23 -4.43
N LEU A 231 2.72 -8.08 -5.27
CA LEU A 231 3.68 -7.65 -6.29
C LEU A 231 3.04 -6.63 -7.23
N ILE A 232 1.83 -6.92 -7.73
CA ILE A 232 1.09 -6.01 -8.61
C ILE A 232 0.85 -4.65 -7.94
N ALA A 233 0.38 -4.64 -6.68
CA ALA A 233 0.12 -3.42 -5.93
C ALA A 233 1.38 -2.56 -5.76
N ASP A 234 2.51 -3.18 -5.42
CA ASP A 234 3.78 -2.48 -5.22
C ASP A 234 4.36 -1.92 -6.53
N TYR A 235 4.24 -2.68 -7.63
CA TYR A 235 4.62 -2.23 -8.97
C TYR A 235 3.72 -1.08 -9.47
N MET A 236 2.40 -1.15 -9.25
CA MET A 236 1.49 -0.06 -9.62
C MET A 236 1.86 1.24 -8.91
N LYS A 237 2.18 1.17 -7.61
CA LYS A 237 2.61 2.35 -6.85
C LYS A 237 3.97 2.85 -7.38
N SER A 238 4.89 2.01 -7.88
CA SER A 238 6.23 2.42 -8.34
C SER A 238 6.23 3.17 -9.68
N VAL A 239 5.40 2.78 -10.64
CA VAL A 239 5.29 3.48 -11.94
C VAL A 239 4.80 4.92 -11.78
N ARG A 240 3.97 5.19 -10.77
CA ARG A 240 3.51 6.55 -10.45
C ARG A 240 4.66 7.47 -10.01
N TYR A 241 5.66 6.97 -9.27
CA TYR A 241 6.81 7.79 -8.86
C TYR A 241 7.72 8.19 -10.03
N TYR A 242 7.81 7.38 -11.10
CA TYR A 242 8.60 7.72 -12.30
C TYR A 242 7.90 8.67 -13.27
N THR A 243 6.63 9.02 -13.03
CA THR A 243 5.84 9.89 -13.90
C THR A 243 5.51 11.25 -13.29
N VAL A 244 5.80 11.46 -12.00
CA VAL A 244 5.83 12.81 -11.41
C VAL A 244 7.15 13.46 -11.84
N PRO A 245 7.12 14.63 -12.50
CA PRO A 245 8.35 15.34 -12.81
C PRO A 245 9.09 15.61 -11.51
N ALA A 246 10.39 15.30 -11.49
CA ALA A 246 11.28 15.91 -10.52
C ALA A 246 11.18 17.42 -10.74
N ASN A 247 10.34 18.09 -9.94
CA ASN A 247 10.37 19.54 -9.88
C ASN A 247 11.75 19.89 -9.31
N ASN A 248 12.60 20.36 -10.21
CA ASN A 248 13.88 20.97 -9.90
C ASN A 248 13.60 22.22 -9.03
N PRO A 249 14.42 22.52 -8.01
CA PRO A 249 14.29 23.74 -7.22
C PRO A 249 14.35 25.01 -8.08
#